data_AF-A0A934DSY3-F1
#
_entry.id   AF-A0A934DSY3-F1
#
_cell.length_a   1.000
_cell.length_b   1.000
_cell.length_c   1.000
_cell.angle_alpha   90.00
_cell.angle_beta   90.00
_cell.angle_gamma   90.00
#
_symmetry.space_group_name_H-M   'P 1'
#
loop_
_entity.id
_entity.type
_entity.pdbx_description
1 polymer ?
#
loop_
_entity_poly.entity_id
_entity_poly.type
_entity_poly.pdbx_seq_one_letter_code
_entity_poly.pdbx_strand_id
1 'polypeptide(L)'
;MRRCCWVGAVFAGVVGNGAGCDSSRYSVETQADAGTEASGAADGAGLDSGYVDTPLDGSGGGSGSDAAPDEEHGGDFRFGLPCDEDSECYPGVCLAATSVSLFGGGPARGMCTIECSTNPGACEAASPSFACVETGPSTGGTAAAFCFMSCVQGPPYQQDFDAKKCHGRHDMACTYLGEGAGVATAVCLPTCRNDSDCPSPRKCDPRSRVCVDFPHDGLPIGASCGVQTSVDAGAECAGVCLSPSNQQDADAMGLLNLGSFCSERCVLGDLESCGYPETPHRGVCLVATPVSGPGDEAFCA
;
A
#
# COMPACT_ATOMS: atom_id res chain seq x y z
N MET A 1 -10.39 -34.27 -24.77
CA MET A 1 -8.92 -34.27 -24.91
C MET A 1 -8.53 -33.34 -26.05
N ARG A 2 -8.24 -32.07 -25.74
CA ARG A 2 -7.71 -31.11 -26.72
C ARG A 2 -6.36 -30.63 -26.21
N ARG A 3 -5.33 -30.86 -27.02
CA ARG A 3 -3.94 -30.46 -26.77
C ARG A 3 -3.80 -29.01 -27.22
N CYS A 4 -3.41 -28.11 -26.31
CA CYS A 4 -2.96 -26.77 -26.68
C CYS A 4 -1.43 -26.81 -26.83
N CYS A 5 -0.96 -26.48 -28.03
CA CYS A 5 0.45 -26.24 -28.33
C CYS A 5 0.89 -24.92 -27.68
N TRP A 6 1.97 -24.97 -26.90
CA TRP A 6 2.77 -23.81 -26.54
C TRP A 6 3.70 -23.45 -27.70
N VAL A 7 3.67 -22.19 -28.14
CA VAL A 7 4.69 -21.62 -29.02
C VAL A 7 5.64 -20.83 -28.13
N GLY A 8 6.83 -21.39 -27.90
CA GLY A 8 7.91 -20.71 -27.20
C GLY A 8 8.61 -19.72 -28.13
N ALA A 9 8.68 -18.46 -27.71
CA ALA A 9 9.57 -17.47 -28.29
C ALA A 9 10.90 -17.50 -27.52
N VAL A 10 11.94 -17.99 -28.18
CA VAL A 10 13.33 -17.98 -27.71
C VAL A 10 13.92 -16.62 -28.04
N PHE A 11 14.30 -15.83 -27.03
CA PHE A 11 15.14 -14.64 -27.23
C PHE A 11 16.58 -14.96 -26.81
N ALA A 12 17.48 -14.82 -27.78
CA ALA A 12 18.92 -14.95 -27.63
C ALA A 12 19.49 -13.74 -26.88
N GLY A 13 20.39 -14.01 -25.94
CA GLY A 13 20.95 -13.02 -25.02
C GLY A 13 22.05 -12.12 -25.59
N VAL A 14 22.41 -11.14 -24.76
CA VAL A 14 23.69 -10.43 -24.78
C VAL A 14 24.21 -10.44 -23.35
N VAL A 15 25.37 -11.08 -23.14
CA VAL A 15 26.05 -11.15 -21.85
C VAL A 15 26.99 -9.95 -21.76
N GLY A 16 26.67 -8.99 -20.90
CA GLY A 16 27.54 -7.86 -20.57
C GLY A 16 28.24 -8.10 -19.24
N ASN A 17 29.55 -8.30 -19.27
CA ASN A 17 30.40 -8.23 -18.07
C ASN A 17 30.52 -6.76 -17.65
N GLY A 18 30.01 -6.41 -16.47
CA GLY A 18 30.09 -5.06 -15.89
C GLY A 18 30.77 -5.08 -14.53
N ALA A 19 31.79 -4.25 -14.37
CA ALA A 19 32.68 -4.11 -13.22
C ALA A 19 31.97 -3.63 -11.93
N GLY A 20 32.61 -3.92 -10.80
CA GLY A 20 32.10 -3.68 -9.46
C GLY A 20 32.02 -2.22 -9.00
N CYS A 21 31.24 -2.02 -7.95
CA CYS A 21 31.05 -0.74 -7.29
C CYS A 21 31.86 -0.67 -5.98
N ASP A 22 32.75 0.31 -5.93
CA ASP A 22 33.54 0.76 -4.80
C ASP A 22 32.65 1.59 -3.85
N SER A 23 32.67 1.25 -2.57
CA SER A 23 31.90 1.92 -1.51
C SER A 23 32.57 3.23 -1.10
N SER A 24 32.20 4.33 -1.76
CA SER A 24 32.58 5.68 -1.33
C SER A 24 31.73 6.12 -0.14
N ARG A 25 32.39 6.36 1.00
CA ARG A 25 31.77 6.90 2.22
C ARG A 25 31.36 8.35 1.99
N TYR A 26 30.07 8.64 2.08
CA TYR A 26 29.55 10.00 2.12
C TYR A 26 29.53 10.47 3.59
N SER A 27 30.43 11.38 3.95
CA SER A 27 30.41 12.07 5.24
C SER A 27 29.54 13.32 5.09
N VAL A 28 28.35 13.31 5.68
CA VAL A 28 27.50 14.50 5.82
C VAL A 28 27.99 15.28 7.02
N GLU A 29 28.57 16.47 6.78
CA GLU A 29 28.79 17.47 7.82
C GLU A 29 27.43 18.07 8.22
N THR A 30 27.06 17.91 9.49
CA THR A 30 25.91 18.58 10.10
C THR A 30 26.23 20.06 10.30
N GLN A 31 25.60 20.92 9.51
CA GLN A 31 25.57 22.36 9.74
C GLN A 31 24.32 22.70 10.56
N ALA A 32 24.53 23.16 11.79
CA ALA A 32 23.46 23.56 12.71
C ALA A 32 23.12 25.04 12.47
N ASP A 33 21.95 25.30 11.89
CA ASP A 33 21.40 26.65 11.81
C ASP A 33 20.22 26.81 12.76
N ALA A 34 20.38 27.70 13.72
CA ALA A 34 19.35 28.16 14.64
C ALA A 34 18.51 29.25 13.95
N GLY A 35 17.22 28.99 13.75
CA GLY A 35 16.28 29.91 13.13
C GLY A 35 15.06 30.16 14.02
N THR A 36 14.85 31.43 14.36
CA THR A 36 13.87 31.97 15.30
C THR A 36 12.43 31.97 14.75
N GLU A 37 11.47 31.72 15.64
CA GLU A 37 10.03 31.81 15.34
C GLU A 37 9.58 33.23 14.97
N ALA A 38 8.78 33.34 13.91
CA ALA A 38 7.97 34.52 13.61
C ALA A 38 6.61 34.07 13.05
N SER A 39 5.57 34.34 13.82
CA SER A 39 4.17 34.18 13.46
C SER A 39 3.71 35.31 12.54
N GLY A 40 3.06 34.95 11.43
CA GLY A 40 2.43 35.90 10.51
C GLY A 40 1.40 35.21 9.64
N ALA A 41 0.13 35.55 9.83
CA ALA A 41 -0.98 35.15 8.97
C ALA A 41 -0.95 35.93 7.65
N ALA A 42 -1.17 35.25 6.53
CA ALA A 42 -1.54 35.89 5.27
C ALA A 42 -2.35 34.92 4.39
N ASP A 43 -3.50 35.43 3.93
CA ASP A 43 -4.38 34.82 2.94
C ASP A 43 -3.75 34.76 1.54
N GLY A 44 -4.06 33.68 0.82
CA GLY A 44 -4.46 33.74 -0.59
C GLY A 44 -3.38 33.71 -1.70
N ALA A 45 -3.58 32.73 -2.60
CA ALA A 45 -3.21 32.67 -4.02
C ALA A 45 -1.81 32.11 -4.41
N GLY A 46 -1.85 30.91 -5.00
CA GLY A 46 -1.39 30.69 -6.36
C GLY A 46 0.08 30.32 -6.59
N LEU A 47 0.23 29.19 -7.30
CA LEU A 47 1.32 28.81 -8.23
C LEU A 47 2.48 27.97 -7.69
N ASP A 48 2.54 26.76 -8.27
CA ASP A 48 3.65 26.26 -9.09
C ASP A 48 4.90 25.66 -8.41
N SER A 49 5.44 24.72 -9.16
CA SER A 49 6.38 23.65 -8.83
C SER A 49 7.70 24.09 -8.16
N GLY A 50 8.09 23.35 -7.12
CA GLY A 50 9.39 23.44 -6.46
C GLY A 50 9.52 22.39 -5.35
N TYR A 51 9.70 21.12 -5.71
CA TYR A 51 9.89 20.03 -4.76
C TYR A 51 11.27 20.14 -4.11
N VAL A 52 11.31 20.59 -2.86
CA VAL A 52 12.50 20.53 -1.99
C VAL A 52 12.20 19.48 -0.92
N ASP A 53 12.97 18.40 -0.96
CA ASP A 53 12.87 17.25 -0.05
C ASP A 53 13.52 17.61 1.29
N THR A 54 12.72 18.17 2.21
CA THR A 54 13.08 18.28 3.63
C THR A 54 12.29 17.25 4.42
N PRO A 55 12.92 16.45 5.30
CA PRO A 55 12.20 15.52 6.16
C PRO A 55 11.35 16.31 7.15
N LEU A 56 10.05 16.34 6.91
CA LEU A 56 9.07 16.87 7.84
C LEU A 56 8.74 15.77 8.86
N ASP A 57 9.26 15.90 10.07
CA ASP A 57 8.63 15.31 11.25
C ASP A 57 7.26 15.98 11.43
N GLY A 58 6.27 15.49 10.67
CA GLY A 58 4.91 15.97 10.63
C GLY A 58 4.16 15.62 11.91
N SER A 59 4.33 16.45 12.94
CA SER A 59 3.36 16.53 14.04
C SER A 59 2.01 16.91 13.44
N GLY A 60 1.05 15.96 13.51
CA GLY A 60 -0.38 16.13 13.28
C GLY A 60 -0.79 17.39 12.53
N GLY A 61 -0.71 17.35 11.20
CA GLY A 61 -1.43 18.29 10.36
C GLY A 61 -2.90 18.13 10.64
N GLY A 62 -3.44 19.01 11.51
CA GLY A 62 -4.85 19.07 11.82
C GLY A 62 -5.65 19.07 10.54
N SER A 63 -6.71 18.27 10.52
CA SER A 63 -7.75 18.27 9.50
C SER A 63 -8.05 19.72 9.11
N GLY A 64 -7.59 20.12 7.93
CA GLY A 64 -7.98 21.38 7.31
C GLY A 64 -9.50 21.33 7.17
N SER A 65 -10.17 21.96 8.13
CA SER A 65 -11.62 21.97 8.30
C SER A 65 -12.22 23.14 7.50
N ASP A 66 -11.65 23.44 6.33
CA ASP A 66 -11.89 24.70 5.62
C ASP A 66 -12.39 24.44 4.19
N ALA A 67 -13.36 23.55 4.10
CA ALA A 67 -14.51 23.72 3.22
C ALA A 67 -15.63 22.90 3.86
N ALA A 68 -16.50 23.58 4.62
CA ALA A 68 -17.82 23.01 4.87
C ALA A 68 -18.37 22.57 3.50
N PRO A 69 -18.80 21.31 3.34
CA PRO A 69 -19.40 20.90 2.09
C PRO A 69 -20.60 21.82 1.88
N ASP A 70 -20.57 22.63 0.82
CA ASP A 70 -21.77 23.35 0.37
C ASP A 70 -22.86 22.27 0.23
N GLU A 71 -23.90 22.36 1.07
CA GLU A 71 -25.04 21.41 1.12
C GLU A 71 -25.79 21.28 -0.21
N GLU A 72 -25.33 21.97 -1.25
CA GLU A 72 -25.81 21.93 -2.64
C GLU A 72 -25.00 21.00 -3.57
N HIS A 73 -23.98 20.28 -3.08
CA HIS A 73 -23.30 19.25 -3.88
C HIS A 73 -24.16 17.99 -3.94
N GLY A 74 -25.10 17.98 -4.88
CA GLY A 74 -25.93 16.84 -5.19
C GLY A 74 -25.10 15.59 -5.48
N GLY A 75 -25.05 14.67 -4.51
CA GLY A 75 -24.86 13.24 -4.75
C GLY A 75 -23.48 12.79 -5.27
N ASP A 76 -22.43 13.60 -5.15
CA ASP A 76 -21.09 13.14 -5.54
C ASP A 76 -20.62 12.04 -4.57
N PHE A 77 -20.51 10.83 -5.10
CA PHE A 77 -20.08 9.65 -4.38
C PHE A 77 -18.67 9.82 -3.79
N ARG A 78 -18.54 9.73 -2.47
CA ARG A 78 -17.27 9.93 -1.73
C ARG A 78 -16.47 8.64 -1.51
N PHE A 79 -16.73 7.58 -2.26
CA PHE A 79 -16.06 6.29 -2.05
C PHE A 79 -14.54 6.39 -2.23
N GLY A 80 -13.78 5.70 -1.37
CA GLY A 80 -12.32 5.76 -1.34
C GLY A 80 -11.73 6.96 -0.59
N LEU A 81 -12.54 7.98 -0.28
CA LEU A 81 -12.10 9.14 0.52
C LEU A 81 -12.03 8.79 2.02
N PRO A 82 -11.19 9.50 2.81
CA PRO A 82 -11.15 9.35 4.26
C PRO A 82 -12.48 9.77 4.90
N CYS A 83 -12.76 9.20 6.07
CA CYS A 83 -13.94 9.48 6.87
C CYS A 83 -13.71 9.09 8.33
N ASP A 84 -14.45 9.70 9.24
CA ASP A 84 -14.52 9.31 10.65
C ASP A 84 -15.88 8.69 11.00
N GLU A 85 -16.94 9.01 10.24
CA GLU A 85 -18.30 8.52 10.47
C GLU A 85 -19.13 8.33 9.19
N ASP A 86 -20.21 7.54 9.27
CA ASP A 86 -21.04 7.17 8.11
C ASP A 86 -21.71 8.37 7.41
N SER A 87 -21.97 9.45 8.15
CA SER A 87 -22.64 10.66 7.64
C SER A 87 -21.83 11.31 6.49
N GLU A 88 -20.52 11.07 6.45
CA GLU A 88 -19.59 11.62 5.47
C GLU A 88 -19.57 10.83 4.15
N CYS A 89 -20.17 9.64 4.12
CA CYS A 89 -19.98 8.65 3.05
C CYS A 89 -21.20 8.42 2.15
N TYR A 90 -22.22 9.28 2.20
CA TYR A 90 -23.50 9.07 1.54
C TYR A 90 -23.37 8.66 0.05
N PRO A 91 -24.07 7.61 -0.42
CA PRO A 91 -25.01 6.71 0.27
C PRO A 91 -24.37 5.45 0.93
N GLY A 92 -23.07 5.45 1.18
CA GLY A 92 -22.32 4.34 1.78
C GLY A 92 -22.13 4.41 3.29
N VAL A 93 -21.08 3.71 3.74
CA VAL A 93 -20.67 3.58 5.14
C VAL A 93 -19.20 3.96 5.27
N CYS A 94 -18.81 4.42 6.46
CA CYS A 94 -17.43 4.66 6.80
C CYS A 94 -16.81 3.41 7.42
N LEU A 95 -15.79 2.84 6.76
CA LEU A 95 -14.87 1.94 7.42
C LEU A 95 -13.92 2.77 8.27
N ALA A 96 -14.31 3.09 9.50
CA ALA A 96 -13.49 3.86 10.42
C ALA A 96 -12.20 3.12 10.80
N ALA A 97 -11.20 3.86 11.28
CA ALA A 97 -9.92 3.30 11.72
C ALA A 97 -10.00 2.35 12.92
N THR A 98 -11.12 2.38 13.64
CA THR A 98 -11.45 1.47 14.76
C THR A 98 -12.25 0.24 14.33
N SER A 99 -12.60 0.13 13.04
CA SER A 99 -13.33 -1.02 12.50
C SER A 99 -12.54 -2.32 12.66
N VAL A 100 -13.25 -3.44 12.62
CA VAL A 100 -12.68 -4.80 12.57
C VAL A 100 -13.10 -5.54 11.28
N SER A 101 -13.83 -4.85 10.40
CA SER A 101 -14.44 -5.45 9.21
C SER A 101 -13.46 -5.62 8.05
N LEU A 102 -12.29 -4.97 8.10
CA LEU A 102 -11.26 -5.03 7.06
C LEU A 102 -10.08 -5.88 7.57
N PHE A 103 -10.09 -7.17 7.26
CA PHE A 103 -9.08 -8.16 7.64
C PHE A 103 -8.87 -8.28 9.15
N GLY A 104 -9.93 -8.05 9.95
CA GLY A 104 -9.86 -7.99 11.41
C GLY A 104 -9.50 -6.59 11.96
N GLY A 105 -9.25 -5.63 11.09
CA GLY A 105 -8.88 -4.25 11.41
C GLY A 105 -9.67 -3.20 10.64
N GLY A 106 -9.12 -1.98 10.65
CA GLY A 106 -9.66 -0.81 9.95
C GLY A 106 -8.57 0.01 9.26
N PRO A 107 -8.91 0.81 8.24
CA PRO A 107 -7.96 1.69 7.56
C PRO A 107 -7.48 2.83 8.46
N ALA A 108 -6.19 3.19 8.40
CA ALA A 108 -5.58 4.21 9.27
C ALA A 108 -6.35 5.54 9.38
N ARG A 109 -6.90 6.03 8.26
CA ARG A 109 -7.61 7.31 8.18
C ARG A 109 -9.08 7.17 7.73
N GLY A 110 -9.66 6.02 8.00
CA GLY A 110 -11.00 5.72 7.51
C GLY A 110 -11.08 5.54 5.99
N MET A 111 -12.21 4.99 5.53
CA MET A 111 -12.52 4.93 4.10
C MET A 111 -14.03 4.83 3.88
N CYS A 112 -14.58 5.73 3.08
CA CYS A 112 -15.95 5.60 2.59
C CYS A 112 -16.06 4.45 1.59
N THR A 113 -17.05 3.57 1.77
CA THR A 113 -17.30 2.42 0.91
C THR A 113 -18.79 2.03 0.93
N ILE A 114 -19.15 0.97 0.21
CA ILE A 114 -20.46 0.31 0.29
C ILE A 114 -20.24 -1.13 0.72
N GLU A 115 -21.05 -1.62 1.65
CA GLU A 115 -21.11 -3.05 1.95
C GLU A 115 -21.79 -3.79 0.79
N CYS A 116 -21.12 -4.80 0.27
CA CYS A 116 -21.59 -5.62 -0.86
C CYS A 116 -21.70 -7.11 -0.51
N SER A 117 -21.60 -7.47 0.77
CA SER A 117 -21.71 -8.84 1.29
C SER A 117 -23.00 -9.55 0.87
N THR A 118 -24.13 -8.82 0.86
CA THR A 118 -25.45 -9.34 0.51
C THR A 118 -25.87 -9.03 -0.93
N ASN A 119 -25.23 -8.04 -1.55
CA ASN A 119 -25.49 -7.61 -2.92
C ASN A 119 -24.17 -7.28 -3.63
N PRO A 120 -23.50 -8.26 -4.25
CA PRO A 120 -22.25 -8.04 -4.97
C PRO A 120 -22.36 -6.99 -6.10
N GLY A 121 -23.57 -6.79 -6.65
CA GLY A 121 -23.83 -5.78 -7.68
C GLY A 121 -23.92 -4.34 -7.15
N ALA A 122 -23.90 -4.12 -5.84
CA ALA A 122 -23.95 -2.78 -5.25
C ALA A 122 -22.76 -1.91 -5.67
N CYS A 123 -21.58 -2.51 -5.84
CA CYS A 123 -20.38 -1.80 -6.28
C CYS A 123 -20.49 -1.31 -7.72
N GLU A 124 -20.88 -2.19 -8.64
CA GLU A 124 -21.05 -1.84 -10.06
C GLU A 124 -22.17 -0.81 -10.27
N ALA A 125 -23.25 -0.90 -9.48
CA ALA A 125 -24.33 0.07 -9.49
C ALA A 125 -23.88 1.46 -9.01
N ALA A 126 -22.92 1.53 -8.10
CA ALA A 126 -22.32 2.78 -7.65
C ALA A 126 -21.30 3.34 -8.66
N SER A 127 -20.46 2.49 -9.23
CA SER A 127 -19.55 2.82 -10.34
C SER A 127 -19.02 1.55 -11.00
N PRO A 128 -18.84 1.54 -12.34
CA PRO A 128 -18.16 0.44 -13.02
C PRO A 128 -16.68 0.29 -12.62
N SER A 129 -16.11 1.28 -11.91
CA SER A 129 -14.74 1.25 -11.38
C SER A 129 -14.67 0.77 -9.92
N PHE A 130 -15.70 0.09 -9.39
CA PHE A 130 -15.64 -0.55 -8.08
C PHE A 130 -15.74 -2.06 -8.19
N ALA A 131 -14.96 -2.75 -7.36
CA ALA A 131 -15.02 -4.20 -7.20
C ALA A 131 -15.50 -4.54 -5.78
N CYS A 132 -16.39 -5.53 -5.67
CA CYS A 132 -16.77 -6.11 -4.38
C CYS A 132 -15.67 -7.08 -3.93
N VAL A 133 -15.05 -6.80 -2.80
CA VAL A 133 -13.93 -7.59 -2.27
C VAL A 133 -14.30 -8.13 -0.91
N GLU A 134 -14.14 -9.44 -0.72
CA GLU A 134 -14.29 -10.08 0.59
C GLU A 134 -13.07 -9.73 1.46
N THR A 135 -13.33 -9.20 2.65
CA THR A 135 -12.29 -8.61 3.50
C THR A 135 -12.01 -9.41 4.76
N GLY A 136 -12.41 -10.66 4.88
CA GLY A 136 -12.02 -11.42 6.07
C GLY A 136 -12.52 -12.86 6.10
N PRO A 137 -11.86 -13.72 6.90
CA PRO A 137 -12.29 -15.09 7.06
C PRO A 137 -13.62 -15.17 7.80
N SER A 138 -14.54 -15.98 7.29
CA SER A 138 -15.81 -16.36 7.93
C SER A 138 -15.58 -17.28 9.14
N THR A 139 -14.75 -16.91 10.11
CA THR A 139 -14.68 -17.68 11.37
C THR A 139 -15.91 -17.35 12.21
N GLY A 140 -17.01 -18.06 11.92
CA GLY A 140 -18.25 -18.02 12.70
C GLY A 140 -19.24 -16.91 12.33
N GLY A 141 -19.00 -16.13 11.26
CA GLY A 141 -19.89 -15.08 10.77
C GLY A 141 -19.90 -14.98 9.24
N THR A 142 -20.86 -14.23 8.69
CA THR A 142 -20.92 -13.91 7.25
C THR A 142 -19.66 -13.15 6.85
N ALA A 143 -18.98 -13.56 5.77
CA ALA A 143 -17.85 -12.79 5.23
C ALA A 143 -18.32 -11.35 4.96
N ALA A 144 -17.61 -10.38 5.54
CA ALA A 144 -17.80 -8.99 5.17
C ALA A 144 -17.19 -8.78 3.77
N ALA A 145 -17.89 -8.01 2.95
CA ALA A 145 -17.39 -7.60 1.65
C ALA A 145 -17.72 -6.13 1.41
N PHE A 146 -16.77 -5.40 0.86
CA PHE A 146 -16.87 -3.96 0.63
C PHE A 146 -16.45 -3.60 -0.78
N CYS A 147 -16.93 -2.46 -1.26
CA CYS A 147 -16.58 -1.92 -2.56
C CYS A 147 -15.25 -1.15 -2.51
N PHE A 148 -14.29 -1.57 -3.33
CA PHE A 148 -13.01 -0.89 -3.47
C PHE A 148 -12.84 -0.33 -4.88
N MET A 149 -12.20 0.83 -4.98
CA MET A 149 -11.86 1.44 -6.26
C MET A 149 -10.89 0.56 -7.03
N SER A 150 -11.27 0.15 -8.23
CA SER A 150 -10.35 -0.46 -9.17
C SER A 150 -9.25 0.53 -9.53
N CYS A 151 -8.03 0.04 -9.64
CA CYS A 151 -6.89 0.83 -10.07
C CYS A 151 -6.16 0.12 -11.20
N VAL A 152 -5.29 0.87 -11.87
CA VAL A 152 -4.41 0.33 -12.91
C VAL A 152 -3.00 0.38 -12.37
N GLN A 153 -2.28 -0.75 -12.43
CA GLN A 153 -0.87 -0.74 -12.07
C GLN A 153 -0.08 0.15 -13.04
N GLY A 154 0.80 0.96 -12.48
CA GLY A 154 1.50 2.01 -13.21
C GLY A 154 2.71 1.46 -13.97
N PRO A 155 3.08 2.02 -15.14
CA PRO A 155 4.34 1.66 -15.76
C PRO A 155 5.51 1.98 -14.82
N PRO A 156 6.58 1.16 -14.78
CA PRO A 156 7.65 1.20 -13.77
C PRO A 156 8.59 2.42 -13.81
N TYR A 157 8.23 3.48 -14.53
CA TYR A 157 9.11 4.61 -14.84
C TYR A 157 8.49 5.99 -14.64
N GLN A 158 7.31 6.09 -14.03
CA GLN A 158 6.83 7.39 -13.56
C GLN A 158 7.47 7.68 -12.20
N GLN A 159 8.12 8.85 -12.07
CA GLN A 159 8.73 9.24 -10.79
C GLN A 159 7.71 9.84 -9.83
N ASP A 160 6.64 10.43 -10.38
CA ASP A 160 5.64 11.12 -9.59
C ASP A 160 4.48 10.18 -9.26
N PHE A 161 4.04 10.24 -8.01
CA PHE A 161 2.83 9.58 -7.55
C PHE A 161 1.61 10.23 -8.23
N ASP A 162 0.86 9.45 -9.01
CA ASP A 162 -0.34 9.93 -9.69
C ASP A 162 -1.43 10.26 -8.67
N ALA A 163 -1.71 11.54 -8.48
CA ALA A 163 -2.76 12.04 -7.58
C ALA A 163 -4.17 11.49 -7.90
N LYS A 164 -4.38 10.88 -9.07
CA LYS A 164 -5.64 10.20 -9.41
C LYS A 164 -5.66 8.74 -8.94
N LYS A 165 -4.51 8.09 -8.85
CA LYS A 165 -4.40 6.71 -8.41
C LYS A 165 -4.72 6.62 -6.92
N CYS A 166 -5.73 5.83 -6.58
CA CYS A 166 -6.21 5.72 -5.20
C CYS A 166 -6.51 7.08 -4.54
N HIS A 167 -7.04 8.02 -5.32
CA HIS A 167 -7.29 9.40 -4.91
C HIS A 167 -6.07 10.15 -4.38
N GLY A 168 -4.87 9.73 -4.78
CA GLY A 168 -3.65 10.37 -4.31
C GLY A 168 -3.36 10.10 -2.83
N ARG A 169 -3.91 9.01 -2.27
CA ARG A 169 -3.71 8.65 -0.87
C ARG A 169 -2.45 7.81 -0.69
N HIS A 170 -1.53 8.29 0.16
CA HIS A 170 -0.34 7.54 0.56
C HIS A 170 -0.66 6.37 1.50
N ASP A 171 -1.82 6.37 2.14
CA ASP A 171 -2.31 5.27 2.98
C ASP A 171 -3.17 4.26 2.20
N MET A 172 -2.97 4.20 0.87
CA MET A 172 -3.62 3.27 -0.06
C MET A 172 -2.59 2.69 -1.03
N ALA A 173 -2.71 1.41 -1.35
CA ALA A 173 -1.90 0.72 -2.34
C ALA A 173 -2.78 0.10 -3.42
N CYS A 174 -2.40 0.26 -4.70
CA CYS A 174 -3.02 -0.47 -5.78
C CYS A 174 -2.55 -1.94 -5.76
N THR A 175 -3.42 -2.81 -5.24
CA THR A 175 -3.14 -4.21 -4.91
C THR A 175 -3.85 -5.15 -5.89
N TYR A 176 -3.16 -6.16 -6.39
CA TYR A 176 -3.79 -7.22 -7.20
C TYR A 176 -4.51 -8.26 -6.34
N LEU A 177 -5.78 -8.52 -6.66
CA LEU A 177 -6.58 -9.55 -6.01
C LEU A 177 -6.56 -10.85 -6.82
N GLY A 178 -5.43 -11.58 -6.75
CA GLY A 178 -5.30 -12.96 -7.26
C GLY A 178 -5.45 -13.18 -8.78
N GLU A 179 -5.04 -14.37 -9.23
CA GLU A 179 -5.10 -14.81 -10.64
C GLU A 179 -6.22 -15.83 -10.92
N GLY A 180 -7.08 -16.10 -9.92
CA GLY A 180 -8.11 -17.13 -10.00
C GLY A 180 -9.27 -16.74 -10.91
N ALA A 181 -9.28 -17.28 -12.13
CA ALA A 181 -10.37 -17.25 -13.12
C ALA A 181 -10.38 -16.14 -14.21
N GLY A 182 -9.24 -15.50 -14.47
CA GLY A 182 -8.94 -14.98 -15.82
C GLY A 182 -9.02 -13.47 -16.06
N VAL A 183 -9.23 -12.65 -15.01
CA VAL A 183 -8.93 -11.22 -15.05
C VAL A 183 -8.37 -10.83 -13.68
N ALA A 184 -7.09 -10.45 -13.64
CA ALA A 184 -6.49 -9.88 -12.43
C ALA A 184 -7.09 -8.48 -12.23
N THR A 185 -7.89 -8.31 -11.17
CA THR A 185 -8.43 -7.00 -10.78
C THR A 185 -7.51 -6.40 -9.74
N ALA A 186 -6.98 -5.21 -10.03
CA ALA A 186 -6.28 -4.42 -9.03
C ALA A 186 -7.26 -3.44 -8.38
N VAL A 187 -7.17 -3.29 -7.07
CA VAL A 187 -8.00 -2.35 -6.29
C VAL A 187 -7.13 -1.55 -5.32
N CYS A 188 -7.59 -0.36 -4.97
CA CYS A 188 -6.99 0.46 -3.92
C CYS A 188 -7.37 -0.11 -2.56
N LEU A 189 -6.43 -0.79 -1.92
CA LEU A 189 -6.58 -1.27 -0.54
C LEU A 189 -5.89 -0.33 0.43
N PRO A 190 -6.47 -0.09 1.62
CA PRO A 190 -5.82 0.65 2.68
C PRO A 190 -4.49 0.02 3.10
N THR A 191 -3.54 0.85 3.48
CA THR A 191 -2.20 0.45 3.95
C THR A 191 -1.75 1.43 5.02
N CYS A 192 -1.74 1.02 6.28
CA CYS A 192 -0.97 1.72 7.32
C CYS A 192 0.53 1.51 7.05
N ARG A 193 1.37 2.51 7.36
CA ARG A 193 2.82 2.46 7.16
C ARG A 193 3.53 2.02 8.44
N ASN A 194 3.07 2.55 9.56
CA ASN A 194 3.60 2.26 10.88
C ASN A 194 2.52 2.49 11.95
N ASP A 195 2.86 2.19 13.21
CA ASP A 195 1.95 2.36 14.35
C ASP A 195 1.41 3.77 14.54
N SER A 196 2.14 4.81 14.14
CA SER A 196 1.72 6.20 14.35
C SER A 196 0.60 6.63 13.39
N ASP A 197 0.40 5.90 12.29
CA ASP A 197 -0.76 6.09 11.43
C ASP A 197 -2.05 5.55 12.08
N CYS A 198 -1.95 4.70 13.09
CA CYS A 198 -3.09 4.07 13.73
C CYS A 198 -3.55 4.81 15.00
N PRO A 199 -4.87 4.92 15.24
CA PRO A 199 -5.38 5.52 16.46
C PRO A 199 -5.01 4.66 17.68
N SER A 200 -4.44 5.28 18.72
CA SER A 200 -4.12 4.58 19.97
C SER A 200 -5.37 3.94 20.59
N PRO A 201 -5.32 2.66 21.04
CA PRO A 201 -4.13 1.83 21.25
C PRO A 201 -3.75 0.91 20.08
N ARG A 202 -4.39 1.06 18.92
CA ARG A 202 -4.22 0.17 17.77
C ARG A 202 -2.85 0.33 17.14
N LYS A 203 -2.47 -0.70 16.38
CA LYS A 203 -1.15 -0.89 15.80
C LYS A 203 -1.27 -1.27 14.34
N CYS A 204 -0.26 -0.92 13.56
CA CYS A 204 -0.26 -1.29 12.16
C CYS A 204 0.10 -2.77 12.04
N ASP A 205 -0.81 -3.56 11.47
CA ASP A 205 -0.55 -4.98 11.27
C ASP A 205 0.44 -5.20 10.11
N PRO A 206 1.60 -5.81 10.34
CA PRO A 206 2.62 -5.98 9.29
C PRO A 206 2.16 -6.87 8.14
N ARG A 207 1.19 -7.77 8.36
CA ARG A 207 0.67 -8.71 7.36
C ARG A 207 -0.43 -8.11 6.50
N SER A 208 -1.46 -7.57 7.14
CA SER A 208 -2.68 -7.07 6.49
C SER A 208 -2.63 -5.57 6.19
N ARG A 209 -1.70 -4.83 6.80
CA ARG A 209 -1.53 -3.37 6.69
C ARG A 209 -2.79 -2.57 7.03
N VAL A 210 -3.55 -3.07 8.00
CA VAL A 210 -4.65 -2.35 8.63
C VAL A 210 -4.35 -2.13 10.10
N CYS A 211 -5.03 -1.15 10.70
CA CYS A 211 -4.95 -0.92 12.13
C CYS A 211 -5.72 -1.99 12.88
N VAL A 212 -5.05 -2.70 13.78
CA VAL A 212 -5.59 -3.79 14.59
C VAL A 212 -5.23 -3.60 16.06
N ASP A 213 -5.91 -4.32 16.95
CA ASP A 213 -5.60 -4.27 18.38
C ASP A 213 -4.37 -5.12 18.73
N PHE A 214 -4.19 -6.23 18.00
CA PHE A 214 -3.09 -7.17 18.19
C PHE A 214 -2.50 -7.49 16.80
N PRO A 215 -1.37 -6.87 16.43
CA PRO A 215 -0.71 -7.17 15.16
C PRO A 215 -0.23 -8.62 15.17
N HIS A 216 -0.12 -9.21 13.98
CA HIS A 216 0.41 -10.54 13.79
C HIS A 216 1.85 -10.61 14.29
N ASP A 217 2.09 -11.55 15.19
CA ASP A 217 3.44 -11.91 15.63
C ASP A 217 4.19 -12.68 14.54
N GLY A 218 5.52 -12.64 14.60
CA GLY A 218 6.40 -13.45 13.78
C GLY A 218 7.82 -12.89 13.71
N LEU A 219 8.61 -13.45 12.80
CA LEU A 219 9.95 -12.97 12.50
C LEU A 219 9.90 -11.57 11.86
N PRO A 220 10.87 -10.69 12.18
CA PRO A 220 10.94 -9.33 11.65
C PRO A 220 11.35 -9.32 10.17
N ILE A 221 11.15 -8.18 9.49
CA ILE A 221 11.63 -7.96 8.11
C ILE A 221 13.12 -8.33 7.98
N GLY A 222 13.49 -8.97 6.87
CA GLY A 222 14.84 -9.40 6.54
C GLY A 222 15.26 -10.72 7.19
N ALA A 223 14.51 -11.23 8.17
CA ALA A 223 14.78 -12.56 8.73
C ALA A 223 14.56 -13.65 7.67
N SER A 224 15.41 -14.68 7.68
CA SER A 224 15.20 -15.88 6.85
C SER A 224 13.90 -16.57 7.27
N CYS A 225 13.10 -16.99 6.29
CA CYS A 225 11.91 -17.79 6.50
C CYS A 225 11.88 -19.01 5.58
N GLY A 226 11.06 -20.01 5.88
CA GLY A 226 10.90 -21.18 5.02
C GLY A 226 10.12 -20.85 3.74
N VAL A 227 10.57 -21.35 2.58
CA VAL A 227 9.75 -21.39 1.35
C VAL A 227 8.58 -22.34 1.64
N GLN A 228 7.43 -21.81 2.00
CA GLN A 228 6.29 -22.65 2.34
C GLN A 228 5.35 -22.78 1.15
N THR A 229 5.04 -24.03 0.79
CA THR A 229 4.09 -24.38 -0.29
C THR A 229 2.63 -24.43 0.19
N SER A 230 2.35 -23.93 1.39
CA SER A 230 1.03 -23.98 2.05
C SER A 230 0.50 -22.58 2.35
N VAL A 231 -0.83 -22.47 2.43
CA VAL A 231 -1.59 -21.25 2.79
C VAL A 231 -1.17 -20.62 4.13
N ASP A 232 -0.46 -21.36 4.99
CA ASP A 232 0.10 -20.88 6.25
C ASP A 232 1.51 -20.26 6.12
N ALA A 233 2.01 -20.05 4.89
CA ALA A 233 3.34 -19.52 4.60
C ALA A 233 3.67 -18.17 5.26
N GLY A 234 2.64 -17.41 5.62
CA GLY A 234 2.81 -16.16 6.36
C GLY A 234 3.11 -16.35 7.84
N ALA A 235 2.82 -17.52 8.44
CA ALA A 235 2.80 -17.67 9.90
C ALA A 235 4.17 -17.51 10.59
N GLU A 236 5.27 -17.73 9.87
CA GLU A 236 6.62 -17.53 10.43
C GLU A 236 6.98 -16.05 10.52
N CYS A 237 6.56 -15.24 9.56
CA CYS A 237 6.86 -13.81 9.49
C CYS A 237 5.75 -12.99 10.13
N ALA A 238 6.11 -11.85 10.75
CA ALA A 238 5.09 -10.90 11.19
C ALA A 238 4.27 -10.42 9.98
N GLY A 239 4.95 -10.11 8.86
CA GLY A 239 4.34 -9.82 7.56
C GLY A 239 4.17 -11.06 6.67
N VAL A 240 4.94 -11.09 5.57
CA VAL A 240 4.87 -12.10 4.50
C VAL A 240 6.25 -12.69 4.25
N CYS A 241 6.35 -14.01 4.07
CA CYS A 241 7.57 -14.66 3.64
C CYS A 241 7.68 -14.56 2.11
N LEU A 242 8.61 -13.73 1.61
CA LEU A 242 8.86 -13.62 0.18
C LEU A 242 9.85 -14.69 -0.24
N SER A 243 9.54 -15.36 -1.34
CA SER A 243 10.44 -16.29 -2.00
C SER A 243 10.53 -15.91 -3.47
N PRO A 244 11.72 -15.90 -4.09
CA PRO A 244 11.80 -15.83 -5.53
C PRO A 244 10.99 -16.98 -6.14
N SER A 245 9.90 -16.64 -6.83
CA SER A 245 8.85 -17.56 -7.29
C SER A 245 9.38 -18.62 -8.26
N ASN A 246 10.48 -18.34 -8.95
CA ASN A 246 11.24 -19.32 -9.68
C ASN A 246 12.74 -18.96 -9.67
N GLN A 247 13.59 -19.96 -9.75
CA GLN A 247 15.04 -19.77 -9.80
C GLN A 247 15.42 -18.89 -11.00
N GLN A 248 14.74 -19.02 -12.15
CA GLN A 248 15.08 -18.28 -13.37
C GLN A 248 14.91 -16.76 -13.28
N ASP A 249 13.90 -16.27 -12.58
CA ASP A 249 13.64 -14.86 -12.36
C ASP A 249 14.62 -14.31 -11.31
N ALA A 250 14.93 -15.11 -10.28
CA ALA A 250 16.02 -14.80 -9.36
C ALA A 250 17.36 -14.67 -10.09
N ASP A 251 17.65 -15.59 -11.02
CA ASP A 251 18.85 -15.57 -11.85
C ASP A 251 18.89 -14.31 -12.73
N ALA A 252 17.77 -13.96 -13.36
CA ALA A 252 17.66 -12.77 -14.19
C ALA A 252 17.83 -11.47 -13.39
N MET A 253 17.40 -11.45 -12.13
CA MET A 253 17.52 -10.32 -11.22
C MET A 253 18.84 -10.33 -10.42
N GLY A 254 19.72 -11.32 -10.60
CA GLY A 254 20.96 -11.46 -9.83
C GLY A 254 20.74 -11.83 -8.35
N LEU A 255 19.55 -12.30 -8.00
CA LEU A 255 19.11 -12.70 -6.67
C LEU A 255 19.38 -14.18 -6.37
N LEU A 256 20.29 -14.80 -7.11
CA LEU A 256 20.64 -16.23 -7.14
C LEU A 256 20.99 -16.89 -5.80
N ASN A 257 21.18 -16.09 -4.74
CA ASN A 257 21.49 -16.56 -3.38
C ASN A 257 20.59 -15.92 -2.30
N LEU A 258 19.57 -15.17 -2.69
CA LEU A 258 18.59 -14.67 -1.74
C LEU A 258 17.67 -15.83 -1.38
N GLY A 259 17.93 -16.43 -0.22
CA GLY A 259 16.95 -17.27 0.44
C GLY A 259 15.66 -16.49 0.71
N SER A 260 14.57 -17.20 1.01
CA SER A 260 13.34 -16.52 1.39
C SER A 260 13.53 -15.67 2.63
N PHE A 261 12.91 -14.50 2.65
CA PHE A 261 13.02 -13.55 3.75
C PHE A 261 11.67 -12.94 4.10
N CYS A 262 11.50 -12.59 5.36
CA CYS A 262 10.33 -11.90 5.85
C CYS A 262 10.32 -10.47 5.33
N SER A 263 9.15 -10.02 4.89
CA SER A 263 8.91 -8.69 4.35
C SER A 263 7.52 -8.22 4.75
N GLU A 264 7.20 -6.99 4.40
CA GLU A 264 5.89 -6.37 4.61
C GLU A 264 5.46 -5.66 3.33
N ARG A 265 4.15 -5.54 3.15
CA ARG A 265 3.56 -4.79 2.03
C ARG A 265 3.81 -3.30 2.24
N CYS A 266 4.12 -2.60 1.16
CA CYS A 266 4.43 -1.16 1.16
C CYS A 266 3.86 -0.49 -0.09
N VAL A 267 3.76 0.84 -0.07
CA VAL A 267 3.35 1.62 -1.23
C VAL A 267 4.59 2.03 -2.02
N LEU A 268 4.70 1.58 -3.26
CA LEU A 268 5.83 1.92 -4.13
C LEU A 268 5.89 3.44 -4.35
N GLY A 269 7.07 4.03 -4.23
CA GLY A 269 7.28 5.48 -4.30
C GLY A 269 7.10 6.23 -2.98
N ASP A 270 6.64 5.57 -1.91
CA ASP A 270 6.66 6.12 -0.56
C ASP A 270 7.88 5.60 0.21
N LEU A 271 8.83 6.50 0.47
CA LEU A 271 10.09 6.20 1.16
C LEU A 271 9.88 5.84 2.64
N GLU A 272 8.74 6.21 3.23
CA GLU A 272 8.41 5.94 4.63
C GLU A 272 7.60 4.66 4.80
N SER A 273 7.14 4.03 3.72
CA SER A 273 6.27 2.85 3.79
C SER A 273 6.93 1.61 4.41
N CYS A 274 8.27 1.56 4.44
CA CYS A 274 9.05 0.50 5.07
C CYS A 274 9.67 0.93 6.42
N GLY A 275 9.12 2.01 7.00
CA GLY A 275 9.65 2.71 8.15
C GLY A 275 9.41 1.98 9.48
N TYR A 276 10.35 1.12 9.84
CA TYR A 276 10.68 0.92 11.24
C TYR A 276 11.46 2.15 11.73
N PRO A 277 11.00 2.84 12.79
CA PRO A 277 11.64 4.07 13.27
C PRO A 277 13.03 3.85 13.89
N GLU A 278 13.46 2.60 14.09
CA GLU A 278 14.74 2.27 14.70
C GLU A 278 15.84 2.06 13.65
N THR A 279 16.82 2.96 13.66
CA THR A 279 18.11 2.75 13.00
C THR A 279 18.78 1.48 13.54
N PRO A 280 19.48 0.68 12.71
CA PRO A 280 20.01 1.01 11.39
C PRO A 280 19.20 0.50 10.18
N HIS A 281 18.02 -0.07 10.37
CA HIS A 281 17.32 -0.80 9.30
C HIS A 281 16.24 0.06 8.64
N ARG A 282 16.64 0.96 7.72
CA ARG A 282 15.71 1.55 6.76
C ARG A 282 15.53 0.57 5.61
N GLY A 283 14.40 -0.13 5.58
CA GLY A 283 13.99 -0.89 4.41
C GLY A 283 13.58 0.04 3.27
N VAL A 284 13.64 -0.43 2.04
CA VAL A 284 13.13 0.32 0.88
C VAL A 284 12.01 -0.49 0.24
N CYS A 285 10.96 0.21 -0.20
CA CYS A 285 9.85 -0.39 -0.93
C CYS A 285 10.27 -0.67 -2.38
N LEU A 286 10.76 -1.88 -2.68
CA LEU A 286 11.41 -2.19 -3.97
C LEU A 286 10.93 -3.46 -4.64
N VAL A 287 10.41 -4.44 -3.90
CA VAL A 287 10.02 -5.71 -4.51
C VAL A 287 8.67 -5.52 -5.19
N ALA A 288 8.71 -5.19 -6.48
CA ALA A 288 7.54 -4.93 -7.30
C ALA A 288 7.60 -5.77 -8.58
N THR A 289 6.46 -5.94 -9.24
CA THR A 289 6.44 -6.61 -10.55
C THR A 289 7.02 -5.68 -11.62
N PRO A 290 7.44 -6.19 -12.80
CA PRO A 290 7.92 -5.33 -13.89
C PRO A 290 6.90 -4.31 -14.41
N VAL A 291 5.65 -4.36 -13.95
CA VAL A 291 4.56 -3.46 -14.34
C VAL A 291 4.05 -2.61 -13.18
N SER A 292 4.84 -2.48 -12.11
CA SER A 292 4.48 -1.68 -10.93
C SER A 292 5.19 -0.32 -10.94
N GLY A 293 4.46 0.74 -10.66
CA GLY A 293 4.94 2.12 -10.52
C GLY A 293 4.41 2.78 -9.23
N PRO A 294 4.66 4.08 -9.01
CA PRO A 294 4.23 4.76 -7.79
C PRO A 294 2.76 4.52 -7.43
N GLY A 295 2.49 4.28 -6.14
CA GLY A 295 1.17 3.94 -5.62
C GLY A 295 0.70 2.50 -5.84
N ASP A 296 1.52 1.65 -6.48
CA ASP A 296 1.29 0.21 -6.46
C ASP A 296 1.75 -0.41 -5.15
N GLU A 297 1.15 -1.55 -4.83
CA GLU A 297 1.71 -2.44 -3.83
C GLU A 297 3.08 -2.96 -4.26
N ALA A 298 4.02 -2.94 -3.33
CA ALA A 298 5.28 -3.63 -3.40
C ALA A 298 5.62 -4.21 -2.02
N PHE A 299 6.84 -4.69 -1.85
CA PHE A 299 7.30 -5.19 -0.56
C PHE A 299 8.65 -4.61 -0.12
N CYS A 300 8.82 -4.53 1.19
CA CYS A 300 10.01 -4.01 1.85
C CYS A 300 11.20 -4.97 1.77
N ALA A 301 12.40 -4.44 1.49
CA ALA A 301 13.66 -5.19 1.52
C ALA A 301 14.77 -4.38 2.17
#